data_AF-A0A850ZKC4-F1
#
_entry.id   AF-A0A850ZKC4-F1
#
_cell.length_a   1.000
_cell.length_b   1.000
_cell.length_c   1.000
_cell.angle_alpha   90.00
_cell.angle_beta   90.00
_cell.angle_gamma   90.00
#
_symmetry.space_group_name_H-M   'P 1'
#
loop_
_entity.id
_entity.type
_entity.pdbx_description
1 polymer ?
#
loop_
_entity_poly.entity_id
_entity_poly.type
_entity_poly.pdbx_seq_one_letter_code
_entity_poly.pdbx_strand_id
1 'polypeptide(L)'
;ARDIVAGIASEEEDEIVVFEGCEHAKYVVLMDPLDGSSNIDVNVSVGTIFSIYRRVTPVGTPVTEEDFLQPGSKQVAAGYVVYGSSTMLVYTTGCGVHAFTYDPSLGVFCLSQERMR
;
A
#
# COMPACT_ATOMS: atom_id res chain seq x y z
N ALA A 1 0.43 -8.94 -12.69
CA ALA A 1 0.83 -8.14 -11.51
C ALA A 1 1.13 -9.01 -10.28
N ARG A 2 0.89 -10.33 -10.29
CA ARG A 2 1.14 -11.21 -9.14
C ARG A 2 2.62 -11.49 -8.85
N ASP A 3 3.52 -11.17 -9.78
CA ASP A 3 4.91 -11.64 -9.73
C ASP A 3 5.93 -10.55 -9.37
N ILE A 4 5.47 -9.38 -8.91
CA ILE A 4 6.34 -8.21 -8.63
C ILE A 4 6.53 -7.90 -7.15
N VAL A 5 5.77 -8.54 -6.26
CA VAL A 5 5.88 -8.42 -4.80
C VAL A 5 6.31 -9.78 -4.24
N ALA A 6 7.36 -9.78 -3.41
CA ALA A 6 7.91 -11.02 -2.84
C ALA A 6 7.23 -11.43 -1.53
N GLY A 7 6.60 -10.49 -0.84
CA GLY A 7 5.86 -10.73 0.38
C GLY A 7 5.25 -9.45 0.94
N ILE A 8 4.41 -9.62 1.96
CA ILE A 8 3.71 -8.53 2.63
C ILE A 8 3.86 -8.60 4.15
N ALA A 9 3.69 -7.47 4.81
CA ALA A 9 3.39 -7.38 6.23
C ALA A 9 2.07 -6.61 6.39
N SER A 10 1.21 -7.06 7.29
CA SER A 10 -0.14 -6.52 7.51
C SER A 10 -0.34 -6.24 8.99
N GLU A 11 -1.10 -5.20 9.33
CA GLU A 11 -1.51 -4.94 10.72
C GLU A 11 -2.31 -6.12 11.32
N GLU A 12 -3.05 -6.83 10.48
CA GLU A 12 -3.90 -7.98 10.86
C GLU A 12 -3.15 -9.33 11.00
N GLU A 13 -1.83 -9.38 10.75
CA GLU A 13 -1.04 -10.62 10.79
C GLU A 13 0.20 -10.43 11.68
N ASP A 14 0.45 -11.35 12.61
CA ASP A 14 1.60 -11.27 13.52
C ASP A 14 2.94 -11.46 12.79
N GLU A 15 2.94 -12.23 11.70
CA GLU A 15 4.13 -12.65 10.96
C GLU A 15 4.07 -12.17 9.50
N ILE A 16 5.24 -12.02 8.87
CA ILE A 16 5.30 -11.65 7.45
C ILE A 16 4.75 -12.79 6.57
N VAL A 17 4.05 -12.42 5.50
CA VAL A 17 3.55 -13.38 4.50
C VAL A 17 4.50 -13.40 3.31
N VAL A 18 5.21 -14.51 3.14
CA VAL A 18 6.08 -14.74 1.98
C VAL A 18 5.28 -15.36 0.85
N PHE A 19 5.32 -14.77 -0.34
CA PHE A 19 4.65 -15.32 -1.51
C PHE A 19 5.53 -16.36 -2.21
N GLU A 20 5.06 -17.62 -2.21
CA GLU A 20 5.75 -18.73 -2.87
C GLU A 20 5.85 -18.50 -4.39
N GLY A 21 7.03 -18.74 -4.96
CA GLY A 21 7.29 -18.54 -6.39
C GLY A 21 7.49 -17.08 -6.78
N CYS A 22 7.47 -16.15 -5.81
CA CYS A 22 7.70 -14.73 -6.03
C CYS A 22 9.09 -14.28 -5.57
N GLU A 23 10.05 -15.18 -5.33
CA GLU A 23 11.39 -14.83 -4.82
C GLU A 23 12.16 -13.92 -5.79
N HIS A 24 11.82 -13.97 -7.08
CA HIS A 24 12.34 -13.09 -8.13
C HIS A 24 11.85 -11.62 -8.05
N ALA A 25 10.85 -11.35 -7.21
CA ALA A 25 10.28 -10.03 -7.05
C ALA A 25 11.20 -9.13 -6.22
N LYS A 26 11.10 -7.83 -6.47
CA LYS A 26 12.01 -6.82 -5.92
C LYS A 26 11.36 -5.93 -4.87
N TYR A 27 10.05 -6.04 -4.71
CA TYR A 27 9.28 -5.19 -3.81
C TYR A 27 8.69 -5.99 -2.67
N VAL A 28 8.54 -5.32 -1.53
CA VAL A 28 7.76 -5.76 -0.38
C VAL A 28 6.75 -4.67 -0.05
N VAL A 29 5.59 -5.07 0.48
CA VAL A 29 4.50 -4.14 0.81
C VAL A 29 4.13 -4.27 2.28
N LEU A 30 4.02 -3.15 2.97
CA LEU A 30 3.42 -3.07 4.30
C LEU A 30 2.05 -2.43 4.14
N MET A 31 1.04 -2.90 4.87
CA MET A 31 -0.29 -2.33 4.81
C MET A 31 -1.01 -2.32 6.14
N ASP A 32 -1.85 -1.31 6.32
CA ASP A 32 -2.99 -1.35 7.22
C ASP A 32 -4.22 -1.55 6.32
N PRO A 33 -4.81 -2.76 6.30
CA PRO A 33 -5.88 -3.07 5.35
C PRO A 33 -7.14 -2.25 5.63
N LEU A 34 -7.41 -1.87 6.88
CA LEU A 34 -8.63 -1.19 7.29
C LEU A 34 -8.41 -0.26 8.49
N ASP A 35 -7.70 0.85 8.24
CA ASP A 35 -7.49 1.92 9.21
C ASP A 35 -8.83 2.50 9.66
N GLY A 36 -8.96 2.65 10.98
CA GLY A 36 -10.17 3.14 11.61
C GLY A 36 -11.33 2.15 11.54
N SER A 37 -11.10 0.84 11.46
CA SER A 37 -12.16 -0.19 11.45
C SER A 37 -13.25 -0.01 12.53
N SER A 38 -12.90 0.55 13.70
CA SER A 38 -13.86 0.89 14.77
C SER A 38 -14.89 1.96 14.39
N ASN A 39 -14.63 2.75 13.36
CA ASN A 39 -15.52 3.79 12.85
C ASN A 39 -16.60 3.27 11.89
N ILE A 40 -16.54 1.98 11.51
CA ILE A 40 -17.49 1.35 10.59
C ILE A 40 -18.91 1.44 11.15
N ASP A 41 -19.09 1.13 12.44
CA ASP A 41 -20.42 1.06 13.06
C ASP A 41 -21.12 2.42 13.17
N VAL A 42 -20.37 3.52 13.08
CA VAL A 42 -20.88 4.90 13.18
C VAL A 42 -20.86 5.64 11.84
N ASN A 43 -20.60 4.93 10.73
CA ASN A 43 -20.56 5.47 9.37
C ASN A 43 -19.62 6.68 9.23
N VAL A 44 -18.49 6.63 9.95
CA VAL A 44 -17.38 7.58 9.82
C VAL A 44 -16.40 7.03 8.78
N SER A 45 -15.61 7.92 8.17
CA SER A 45 -14.65 7.52 7.13
C SER A 45 -13.61 6.55 7.67
N VAL A 46 -13.29 5.54 6.86
CA VAL A 46 -12.23 4.55 7.10
C VAL A 46 -11.26 4.55 5.93
N GLY A 47 -10.15 3.83 6.04
CA GLY A 47 -9.14 3.81 4.98
C GLY A 47 -8.35 2.53 4.87
N THR A 48 -7.52 2.47 3.85
CA THR A 48 -6.46 1.46 3.69
C THR A 48 -5.16 2.23 3.50
N ILE A 49 -4.11 1.87 4.22
CA ILE A 49 -2.78 2.49 4.09
C ILE A 49 -1.83 1.46 3.50
N PHE A 50 -0.97 1.89 2.59
CA PHE A 50 0.07 1.02 2.03
C PHE A 50 1.41 1.74 1.90
N SER A 51 2.47 0.96 2.08
CA SER A 51 3.85 1.39 1.95
C SER A 51 4.62 0.35 1.13
N ILE A 52 5.40 0.82 0.16
CA ILE A 52 6.15 -0.04 -0.75
C ILE A 52 7.63 0.23 -0.58
N TYR A 53 8.38 -0.83 -0.33
CA TYR A 53 9.84 -0.80 -0.27
C TYR A 53 10.43 -1.69 -1.35
N ARG A 54 11.67 -1.39 -1.72
CA ARG A 54 12.53 -2.34 -2.41
C ARG A 54 13.17 -3.26 -1.37
N ARG A 55 13.16 -4.56 -1.60
CA ARG A 55 13.81 -5.54 -0.70
C ARG A 55 15.32 -5.27 -0.57
N VAL A 56 15.88 -5.56 0.61
CA VAL A 56 17.33 -5.47 0.89
C VAL A 56 18.01 -6.83 0.74
N THR A 57 17.28 -7.91 1.01
CA THR A 57 17.76 -9.28 0.77
C THR A 57 17.92 -9.54 -0.73
N PRO A 58 18.84 -10.45 -1.13
CA PRO A 58 19.06 -10.74 -2.54
C PRO A 58 17.81 -11.25 -3.28
N VAL A 59 17.62 -10.80 -4.53
CA VAL A 59 16.55 -11.33 -5.38
C VAL A 59 16.82 -12.81 -5.69
N GLY A 60 15.77 -13.63 -5.68
CA GLY A 60 15.84 -15.08 -5.82
C GLY A 60 15.91 -15.83 -4.49
N THR A 61 15.90 -15.12 -3.36
CA THR A 61 15.72 -15.72 -2.02
C THR A 61 14.35 -15.36 -1.45
N PRO A 62 13.84 -16.09 -0.46
CA PRO A 62 12.72 -15.63 0.37
C PRO A 62 13.03 -14.28 1.01
N VAL A 63 12.01 -13.45 1.20
CA VAL A 63 12.13 -12.21 2.00
C VAL A 63 12.16 -12.56 3.49
N THR A 64 12.78 -11.69 4.28
CA THR A 64 12.85 -11.80 5.75
C THR A 64 12.31 -10.54 6.38
N GLU A 65 12.13 -10.52 7.70
CA GLU A 65 11.70 -9.32 8.45
C GLU A 65 12.59 -8.09 8.18
N GLU A 66 13.87 -8.30 7.88
CA GLU A 66 14.82 -7.22 7.54
C GLU A 66 14.35 -6.41 6.33
N ASP A 67 13.65 -7.04 5.37
CA ASP A 67 13.08 -6.37 4.21
C ASP A 67 11.96 -5.38 4.59
N PHE A 68 11.28 -5.60 5.71
CA PHE A 68 10.15 -4.81 6.19
C PHE A 68 10.55 -3.80 7.27
N LEU A 69 11.66 -4.03 7.97
CA LEU A 69 12.19 -3.16 9.05
C LEU A 69 13.12 -2.04 8.53
N GLN A 70 12.83 -1.50 7.36
CA GLN A 70 13.58 -0.40 6.75
C GLN A 70 13.09 0.97 7.27
N PRO A 71 13.96 2.00 7.35
CA PRO A 71 13.52 3.33 7.73
C PRO A 71 12.60 3.94 6.66
N GLY A 72 11.61 4.74 7.09
CA GLY A 72 10.61 5.35 6.21
C GLY A 72 11.16 6.19 5.04
N SER A 73 12.40 6.69 5.13
CA SER A 73 13.10 7.39 4.05
C SER A 73 13.48 6.49 2.87
N LYS A 74 13.33 5.16 3.00
CA LYS A 74 13.59 4.15 1.96
C LYS A 74 12.32 3.73 1.19
N GLN A 75 11.16 4.26 1.55
CA GLN A 75 9.92 4.02 0.80
C GLN A 75 10.09 4.49 -0.65
N VAL A 76 9.73 3.61 -1.60
CA VAL A 76 9.73 3.95 -3.03
C VAL A 76 8.36 4.44 -3.49
N ALA A 77 7.31 4.04 -2.78
CA ALA A 77 5.97 4.57 -2.92
C ALA A 77 5.19 4.38 -1.62
N ALA A 78 4.22 5.26 -1.40
CA ALA A 78 3.28 5.14 -0.29
C ALA A 78 1.98 5.81 -0.67
N GLY A 79 0.90 5.41 -0.01
CA GLY A 79 -0.40 6.00 -0.24
C GLY A 79 -1.45 5.47 0.71
N TYR A 80 -2.64 6.00 0.53
CA TYR A 80 -3.83 5.53 1.22
C TYR A 80 -5.03 5.59 0.30
N VAL A 81 -6.02 4.76 0.61
CA VAL A 81 -7.38 4.86 0.08
C VAL A 81 -8.25 5.35 1.23
N VAL A 82 -9.07 6.37 0.99
CA VAL A 82 -10.07 6.83 1.95
C VAL A 82 -11.45 6.46 1.43
N TYR A 83 -12.23 5.80 2.27
CA TYR A 83 -13.62 5.41 2.04
C TYR A 83 -14.52 6.38 2.84
N GLY A 84 -14.70 7.57 2.30
CA GLY A 84 -15.55 8.62 2.89
C GLY A 84 -16.83 8.84 2.09
N SER A 85 -17.25 10.10 1.99
CA SER A 85 -18.37 10.50 1.11
C SER A 85 -18.12 10.18 -0.38
N SER A 86 -16.84 10.07 -0.76
CA SER A 86 -16.37 9.48 -2.01
C SER A 86 -15.15 8.61 -1.71
N THR A 87 -14.90 7.61 -2.54
CA THR A 87 -13.68 6.81 -2.44
C THR A 87 -12.55 7.51 -3.19
N MET A 88 -11.44 7.76 -2.51
CA MET A 88 -10.28 8.40 -3.12
C MET A 88 -9.01 7.59 -2.86
N LEU A 89 -8.17 7.47 -3.88
CA LEU A 89 -6.82 6.94 -3.78
C LEU A 89 -5.84 8.11 -3.85
N VAL A 90 -4.96 8.21 -2.85
CA VAL A 90 -3.91 9.22 -2.79
C VAL A 90 -2.57 8.52 -2.68
N TYR A 91 -1.62 8.84 -3.54
CA TYR A 91 -0.29 8.23 -3.47
C TYR A 91 0.83 9.15 -3.92
N THR A 92 2.06 8.76 -3.57
CA THR A 92 3.30 9.38 -3.99
C THR A 92 4.37 8.33 -4.30
N THR A 93 5.29 8.68 -5.20
CA THR A 93 6.54 7.96 -5.46
C THR A 93 7.77 8.86 -5.24
N GLY A 94 7.61 9.92 -4.44
CA GLY A 94 8.65 10.94 -4.19
C GLY A 94 8.62 12.16 -5.13
N CYS A 95 7.72 12.19 -6.11
CA CYS A 95 7.59 13.29 -7.09
C CYS A 95 6.27 14.06 -6.96
N GLY A 96 5.87 14.40 -5.73
CA GLY A 96 4.59 15.03 -5.44
C GLY A 96 3.53 14.02 -5.00
N VAL A 97 2.37 14.52 -4.59
CA VAL A 97 1.25 13.74 -4.10
C VAL A 97 0.08 13.91 -5.06
N HIS A 98 -0.51 12.81 -5.51
CA HIS A 98 -1.60 12.82 -6.48
C HIS A 98 -2.83 12.16 -5.88
N ALA A 99 -4.00 12.75 -6.10
CA ALA A 99 -5.27 12.20 -5.68
C ALA A 99 -6.15 11.84 -6.87
N PHE A 100 -6.80 10.69 -6.73
CA PHE A 100 -7.72 10.15 -7.70
C PHE A 100 -9.04 9.84 -7.00
N THR A 101 -10.14 10.22 -7.61
CA THR A 101 -11.49 9.93 -7.10
C THR A 101 -12.08 8.77 -7.90
N TYR A 102 -12.63 7.78 -7.20
CA TYR A 102 -13.29 6.63 -7.81
C TYR A 102 -14.65 7.04 -8.37
N ASP A 103 -14.91 6.69 -9.63
CA ASP A 103 -16.23 6.73 -10.24
C ASP A 103 -16.85 5.32 -10.20
N PRO A 104 -17.85 5.07 -9.34
CA PRO A 104 -18.48 3.75 -9.24
C PRO A 104 -19.25 3.31 -10.48
N SER A 105 -19.67 4.26 -11.34
CA SER A 105 -20.42 3.97 -12.56
C SER A 105 -19.52 3.41 -13.66
N LEU A 106 -18.25 3.83 -13.64
CA LEU A 106 -17.23 3.43 -14.62
C LEU A 106 -16.25 2.38 -14.08
N GLY A 107 -16.14 2.26 -12.76
CA GLY A 107 -15.18 1.36 -12.11
C GLY A 107 -13.73 1.81 -12.23
N VAL A 108 -13.47 3.13 -12.28
CA VAL A 108 -12.13 3.69 -12.48
C VAL A 108 -11.83 4.82 -11.51
N PHE A 109 -10.54 4.96 -11.17
CA PHE A 109 -10.02 6.12 -10.42
C PHE A 109 -9.60 7.21 -11.41
N CYS A 110 -10.26 8.37 -11.35
CA CYS A 110 -9.97 9.54 -12.19
C CYS A 110 -9.09 10.53 -11.44
N LEU A 111 -8.05 11.07 -12.07
CA LEU A 111 -7.21 12.12 -11.49
C LEU A 111 -8.08 13.32 -11.12
N SER A 112 -8.13 13.66 -9.83
CA SER A 112 -8.93 14.77 -9.31
C SER A 112 -8.08 15.91 -8.77
N GLN A 113 -6.85 15.61 -8.29
CA GLN A 113 -5.87 16.63 -7.95
C GLN A 113 -4.45 16.17 -8.31
N GLU A 114 -3.78 16.98 -9.12
CA GLU A 114 -2.36 16.82 -9.38
C GLU A 114 -1.56 17.66 -8.38
N ARG A 115 -0.55 17.06 -7.73
CA ARG A 115 0.38 17.75 -6.83
C ARG A 115 -0.30 18.48 -5.67
N MET A 116 -1.01 17.71 -4.83
CA MET A 116 -1.49 18.17 -3.53
C MET A 116 -0.34 18.82 -2.73
N ARG A 117 -0.64 19.93 -2.06
CA ARG A 117 0.29 20.70 -1.22
C ARG A 117 -0.32 20.97 0.14
#